data_AF-A0A6G3MM89-F1
#
_entry.id   AF-A0A6G3MM89-F1
#
_cell.length_a   1.000
_cell.length_b   1.000
_cell.length_c   1.000
_cell.angle_alpha   90.00
_cell.angle_beta   90.00
_cell.angle_gamma   90.00
#
_symmetry.space_group_name_H-M   'P 1'
#
loop_
_entity.id
_entity.type
_entity.pdbx_description
1 polymer ?
#
loop_
_entity_poly.entity_id
_entity_poly.type
_entity_poly.pdbx_seq_one_letter_code
_entity_poly.pdbx_strand_id
1 'polypeptide(L)'
;VMSFLCILASLLDIMSTPTFRPVRAIIFLSFGLSSIIPIVHNFAIYPSKYSINVTQIYLLIAMGSCYVLGCLLYMFLIPERLFPGKLSIAFQSHQIFHVLVVIGTFIHLYALCRMSAFRVIKGRICYSNETNVIPVY
;
A
#
# COMPACT_ATOMS: atom_id res chain seq x y z
N VAL A 1 14.63 3.20 -9.32
CA VAL A 1 15.60 3.46 -8.23
C VAL A 1 15.21 2.76 -6.93
N MET A 2 14.09 3.11 -6.28
CA MET A 2 13.71 2.53 -4.97
C MET A 2 13.52 1.01 -4.97
N SER A 3 12.86 0.45 -6.00
CA SER A 3 12.72 -1.01 -6.14
C SER A 3 14.07 -1.73 -6.26
N PHE A 4 15.01 -1.16 -7.01
CA PHE A 4 16.37 -1.72 -7.13
C PHE A 4 17.10 -1.72 -5.78
N LEU A 5 16.96 -0.64 -4.98
CA LEU A 5 17.50 -0.59 -3.62
C LEU A 5 16.86 -1.65 -2.71
N CYS A 6 15.56 -1.91 -2.84
CA CYS A 6 14.89 -2.98 -2.08
C CYS A 6 15.43 -4.36 -2.44
N ILE A 7 15.65 -4.63 -3.73
CA ILE A 7 16.23 -5.90 -4.20
C ILE A 7 17.64 -6.05 -3.64
N LEU A 8 18.51 -5.04 -3.80
CA LEU A 8 19.86 -5.09 -3.26
C LEU A 8 19.87 -5.29 -1.74
N ALA A 9 19.05 -4.53 -1.00
CA ALA A 9 18.92 -4.68 0.45
C ALA A 9 18.42 -6.08 0.86
N SER A 10 17.66 -6.77 0.02
CA SER A 10 17.19 -8.14 0.28
C SER A 10 18.24 -9.21 -0.02
N LEU A 11 19.22 -8.90 -0.88
CA LEU A 11 20.32 -9.80 -1.26
C LEU A 11 21.54 -9.69 -0.33
N LEU A 12 21.64 -8.61 0.46
CA LEU A 12 22.76 -8.39 1.38
C LEU A 12 22.53 -9.12 2.72
N ASP A 13 23.41 -10.06 3.07
CA ASP A 13 23.31 -10.84 4.32
C ASP A 13 23.31 -9.98 5.58
N ILE A 14 24.05 -8.86 5.57
CA ILE A 14 24.08 -7.92 6.70
C ILE A 14 22.69 -7.38 7.04
N MET A 15 21.84 -7.21 6.02
CA MET A 15 20.48 -6.71 6.20
C MET A 15 19.56 -7.73 6.87
N SER A 16 19.91 -9.01 6.90
CA SER A 16 19.15 -10.07 7.58
C SER A 16 19.33 -10.07 9.10
N THR A 17 20.38 -9.42 9.60
CA THR A 17 20.66 -9.33 11.04
C THR A 17 19.61 -8.47 11.79
N PRO A 18 19.33 -8.76 13.07
CA PRO A 18 18.27 -8.07 13.82
C PRO A 18 18.54 -6.57 14.02
N THR A 19 19.81 -6.14 14.00
CA THR A 19 20.22 -4.73 14.12
C THR A 19 19.74 -3.89 12.94
N PHE A 20 19.66 -4.47 11.74
CA PHE A 20 19.22 -3.77 10.51
C PHE A 20 17.72 -3.89 10.24
N ARG A 21 16.94 -4.50 11.14
CA ARG A 21 15.47 -4.59 11.07
C ARG A 21 14.79 -3.24 10.75
N PRO A 22 15.07 -2.12 11.46
CA PRO A 22 14.45 -0.84 11.16
C PRO A 22 14.90 -0.27 9.81
N VAL A 23 16.18 -0.47 9.43
CA VAL A 23 16.70 -0.01 8.14
C VAL A 23 15.96 -0.68 6.99
N ARG A 24 15.79 -2.01 7.06
CA ARG A 24 15.02 -2.76 6.07
C ARG A 24 13.58 -2.26 5.97
N ALA A 25 12.91 -2.07 7.12
CA ALA A 25 11.53 -1.56 7.14
C ALA A 25 11.41 -0.17 6.50
N ILE A 26 12.35 0.75 6.79
CA ILE A 26 12.36 2.11 6.21
C ILE A 26 12.56 2.07 4.69
N ILE A 27 13.45 1.22 4.16
CA ILE A 27 13.67 1.08 2.71
C ILE A 27 12.38 0.65 2.01
N PHE A 28 11.73 -0.41 2.51
CA PHE A 28 10.46 -0.90 1.94
C PHE A 28 9.32 0.10 2.10
N LEU A 29 9.23 0.77 3.25
CA LEU A 29 8.23 1.80 3.49
C LEU A 29 8.41 2.99 2.54
N SER A 30 9.64 3.43 2.30
CA SER A 30 9.95 4.52 1.37
C SER A 30 9.60 4.16 -0.07
N PHE A 31 9.84 2.90 -0.46
CA PHE A 31 9.38 2.40 -1.76
C PHE A 31 7.85 2.46 -1.88
N GLY A 32 7.10 2.03 -0.86
CA GLY A 32 5.65 2.15 -0.83
C GLY A 32 5.17 3.61 -0.89
N LEU A 33 5.72 4.48 -0.04
CA LEU A 33 5.35 5.90 0.06
C LEU A 33 5.67 6.71 -1.20
N SER A 34 6.52 6.19 -2.10
CA SER A 34 6.72 6.80 -3.42
C SER A 34 5.41 6.93 -4.23
N SER A 35 4.38 6.14 -3.89
CA SER A 35 3.04 6.24 -4.47
C SER A 35 2.29 7.53 -4.13
N ILE A 36 2.76 8.33 -3.16
CA ILE A 36 2.15 9.64 -2.87
C ILE A 36 2.23 10.57 -4.09
N ILE A 37 3.32 10.52 -4.85
CA ILE A 37 3.51 11.35 -6.05
C ILE A 37 2.39 11.10 -7.09
N PRO A 38 2.13 9.86 -7.55
CA PRO A 38 1.04 9.61 -8.49
C PRO A 38 -0.35 9.86 -7.89
N ILE A 39 -0.54 9.73 -6.57
CA ILE A 39 -1.81 10.11 -5.92
C ILE A 39 -2.05 11.62 -6.04
N VAL A 40 -1.05 12.44 -5.70
CA VAL A 40 -1.14 13.90 -5.81
C VAL A 40 -1.34 14.31 -7.27
N HIS A 41 -0.59 13.71 -8.19
CA HIS A 41 -0.74 13.95 -9.62
C HIS A 41 -2.15 13.59 -10.13
N ASN A 42 -2.76 12.52 -9.60
CA ASN A 42 -4.12 12.13 -9.96
C ASN A 42 -5.14 13.22 -9.61
N PHE A 43 -5.06 13.76 -8.40
CA PHE A 43 -5.93 14.85 -7.97
C PHE A 43 -5.65 16.18 -8.70
N ALA A 44 -4.44 16.38 -9.21
CA ALA A 44 -4.09 17.56 -9.99
C ALA A 44 -4.70 17.55 -11.40
N ILE A 45 -4.92 16.37 -11.99
CA ILE A 45 -5.41 16.23 -13.37
C ILE A 45 -6.89 15.87 -13.44
N TYR A 46 -7.41 15.13 -12.46
CA TYR A 46 -8.78 14.64 -12.46
C TYR A 46 -9.64 15.32 -11.40
N PRO A 47 -10.93 15.60 -11.70
CA PRO A 47 -11.88 16.04 -10.69
C PRO A 47 -11.98 15.03 -9.56
N SER A 48 -12.16 15.49 -8.32
CA SER A 48 -12.16 14.62 -7.13
C SER A 48 -13.16 13.47 -7.22
N LYS A 49 -14.33 13.70 -7.83
CA LYS A 49 -15.33 12.65 -8.03
C LYS A 49 -14.83 11.53 -8.94
N TYR A 50 -14.08 11.86 -9.99
CA TYR A 50 -13.46 10.88 -10.89
C TYR A 50 -12.35 10.11 -10.17
N SER A 51 -11.51 10.80 -9.40
CA SER A 51 -10.46 10.15 -8.60
C SER A 51 -11.03 9.18 -7.55
N ILE A 52 -12.14 9.53 -6.91
CA ILE A 52 -12.76 8.67 -5.91
C ILE A 52 -13.46 7.47 -6.57
N ASN A 53 -14.32 7.73 -7.56
CA ASN A 53 -15.23 6.71 -8.08
C ASN A 53 -14.63 5.86 -9.21
N VAL A 54 -13.66 6.40 -9.97
CA VAL A 54 -13.07 5.71 -11.11
C VAL A 54 -11.69 5.19 -10.76
N THR A 55 -10.77 6.05 -10.31
CA THR A 55 -9.39 5.64 -10.00
C THR A 55 -9.26 4.95 -8.64
N GLN A 56 -10.37 4.83 -7.89
CA GLN A 56 -10.45 4.12 -6.61
C GLN A 56 -9.45 4.62 -5.56
N ILE A 57 -9.17 5.93 -5.55
CA ILE A 57 -8.11 6.50 -4.72
C ILE A 57 -8.31 6.22 -3.22
N TYR A 58 -9.56 6.10 -2.76
CA TYR A 58 -9.89 5.76 -1.39
C TYR A 58 -9.44 4.34 -1.01
N LEU A 59 -9.55 3.36 -1.91
CA LEU A 59 -9.04 1.99 -1.69
C LEU A 59 -7.52 1.98 -1.67
N LEU A 60 -6.87 2.81 -2.51
CA LEU A 60 -5.42 2.94 -2.51
C LEU A 60 -4.92 3.53 -1.18
N ILE A 61 -5.61 4.55 -0.63
CA ILE A 61 -5.30 5.10 0.69
C ILE A 61 -5.53 4.04 1.77
N ALA A 62 -6.64 3.29 1.73
CA ALA A 62 -6.93 2.24 2.70
C ALA A 62 -5.86 1.13 2.70
N MET A 63 -5.45 0.65 1.51
CA MET A 63 -4.31 -0.27 1.36
C MET A 63 -3.02 0.33 1.93
N GLY A 64 -2.71 1.57 1.58
CA GLY A 64 -1.52 2.28 2.08
C GLY A 64 -1.51 2.37 3.60
N SER A 65 -2.65 2.68 4.22
CA SER A 65 -2.80 2.70 5.67
C SER A 65 -2.52 1.33 6.30
N CYS A 66 -3.00 0.23 5.72
CA CYS A 66 -2.67 -1.12 6.19
C CYS A 66 -1.16 -1.39 6.16
N TYR A 67 -0.48 -1.00 5.08
CA TYR A 67 0.98 -1.19 4.94
C TYR A 67 1.78 -0.33 5.90
N VAL A 68 1.43 0.95 6.05
CA VAL A 68 2.08 1.86 7.01
C VAL A 68 1.88 1.35 8.43
N LEU A 69 0.64 1.02 8.81
CA LEU A 69 0.33 0.50 10.14
C LEU A 69 1.08 -0.79 10.44
N GLY A 70 1.06 -1.76 9.52
CA GLY A 70 1.78 -3.01 9.69
C GLY A 70 3.29 -2.78 9.84
N CYS A 71 3.86 -1.90 9.02
CA CYS A 71 5.27 -1.57 9.09
C CYS A 71 5.64 -0.92 10.44
N LEU A 72 4.83 0.02 10.94
CA LEU A 72 5.06 0.66 12.23
C LEU A 72 4.96 -0.34 13.39
N LEU A 73 3.97 -1.24 13.37
CA LEU A 73 3.84 -2.30 14.38
C LEU A 73 5.06 -3.23 14.37
N TYR A 74 5.54 -3.62 13.19
CA TYR A 74 6.75 -4.43 13.01
C TYR A 74 8.03 -3.70 13.48
N MET A 75 8.15 -2.41 13.18
CA MET A 75 9.31 -1.60 13.56
C MET A 75 9.38 -1.39 15.08
N PHE A 76 8.25 -1.08 15.72
CA PHE A 76 8.21 -0.78 17.15
C PHE A 76 8.01 -2.00 18.06
N LEU A 77 7.83 -3.18 17.46
CA LEU A 77 7.60 -4.43 18.18
C LEU A 77 6.37 -4.34 19.09
N ILE A 78 5.28 -3.76 18.57
CA ILE A 78 4.00 -3.68 19.28
C ILE A 78 3.13 -4.83 18.76
N PRO A 79 2.48 -5.63 19.63
CA PRO A 79 2.31 -5.48 21.09
C PRO A 79 3.32 -6.24 21.98
N GLU A 80 4.24 -7.02 21.42
CA GLU A 80 5.20 -7.85 22.18
C GLU A 80 6.09 -7.06 23.15
N ARG A 81 6.42 -5.80 22.83
CA ARG A 81 7.12 -4.87 23.71
C ARG A 81 6.30 -4.47 24.94
N LEU A 82 4.97 -4.45 24.82
CA LEU A 82 4.05 -4.08 25.90
C LEU A 82 3.70 -5.28 26.79
N PHE A 83 3.76 -6.51 26.25
CA PHE A 83 3.43 -7.74 26.96
C PHE A 83 4.54 -8.80 26.81
N PRO A 84 5.72 -8.56 27.44
CA PRO A 84 6.85 -9.46 27.31
C PRO A 84 6.49 -10.87 27.81
N GLY A 85 6.80 -11.88 27.01
CA GLY A 85 6.58 -13.31 27.34
C GLY A 85 5.14 -13.82 27.20
N LYS A 86 4.13 -12.96 27.05
CA LYS A 86 2.73 -13.39 26.90
C LYS A 86 2.34 -13.73 25.46
N LEU A 87 3.03 -13.15 24.48
CA LEU A 87 2.72 -13.25 23.05
C LEU A 87 3.77 -14.06 22.29
N SER A 88 4.16 -15.21 22.85
CA SER A 88 5.23 -16.06 22.31
C SER A 88 4.82 -16.87 21.08
N ILE A 89 3.52 -17.17 20.91
CA ILE A 89 2.99 -18.02 19.84
C ILE A 89 2.06 -17.26 18.89
N ALA A 90 1.23 -16.36 19.43
CA ALA A 90 0.20 -15.63 18.70
C ALA A 90 0.28 -14.12 18.95
N PHE A 91 -0.19 -13.32 17.98
CA PHE A 91 -0.25 -11.84 18.02
C PHE A 91 1.10 -11.15 18.12
N GLN A 92 2.15 -11.79 17.60
CA GLN A 92 3.44 -11.13 17.43
C GLN A 92 3.33 -10.02 16.39
N SER A 93 4.14 -8.97 16.56
CA SER A 93 4.18 -7.83 15.63
C SER A 93 4.38 -8.27 14.18
N HIS A 94 5.20 -9.31 13.95
CA HIS A 94 5.43 -9.90 12.64
C HIS A 94 4.20 -10.63 12.07
N GLN A 95 3.43 -11.33 12.90
CA GLN A 95 2.19 -11.99 12.45
C GLN A 95 1.14 -10.95 12.08
N ILE A 96 0.97 -9.92 12.92
CA ILE A 96 0.04 -8.82 12.65
C ILE A 96 0.45 -8.08 11.37
N PHE A 97 1.75 -7.85 11.17
CA PHE A 97 2.28 -7.30 9.93
C PHE A 97 1.87 -8.13 8.70
N HIS A 98 2.07 -9.45 8.73
CA HIS A 98 1.64 -10.32 7.62
C HIS A 98 0.14 -10.25 7.36
N VAL A 99 -0.69 -10.28 8.41
CA VAL A 99 -2.15 -10.17 8.26
C VAL A 99 -2.53 -8.83 7.61
N LEU A 100 -1.94 -7.72 8.03
CA LEU A 100 -2.20 -6.41 7.44
C LEU A 100 -1.72 -6.31 5.98
N VAL A 101 -0.58 -6.94 5.65
CA VAL A 101 -0.09 -7.01 4.26
C VAL A 101 -1.05 -7.81 3.38
N VAL A 102 -1.59 -8.92 3.86
CA VAL A 102 -2.58 -9.73 3.13
C VAL A 102 -3.87 -8.94 2.91
N ILE A 103 -4.41 -8.30 3.94
CA ILE A 103 -5.59 -7.43 3.84
C ILE A 103 -5.34 -6.30 2.83
N GLY A 104 -4.21 -5.61 2.93
CA GLY A 104 -3.82 -4.56 1.99
C GLY A 104 -3.77 -5.07 0.55
N THR A 105 -3.15 -6.23 0.32
CA THR A 105 -3.10 -6.87 -0.99
C THR A 105 -4.49 -7.14 -1.57
N PHE A 106 -5.42 -7.63 -0.75
CA PHE A 106 -6.81 -7.85 -1.18
C PHE A 106 -7.53 -6.54 -1.52
N ILE A 107 -7.36 -5.49 -0.72
CA ILE A 107 -7.93 -4.16 -1.01
C ILE A 107 -7.36 -3.63 -2.33
N HIS A 108 -6.06 -3.78 -2.56
CA HIS A 108 -5.39 -3.37 -3.79
C HIS A 108 -5.95 -4.12 -5.00
N LEU A 109 -6.06 -5.45 -4.90
CA LEU A 109 -6.63 -6.28 -5.95
C LEU A 109 -8.08 -5.89 -6.25
N TYR A 110 -8.89 -5.66 -5.22
CA TYR A 110 -10.26 -5.20 -5.38
C TYR A 110 -10.34 -3.86 -6.14
N ALA A 111 -9.47 -2.90 -5.81
CA ALA A 111 -9.37 -1.63 -6.52
C ALA A 111 -9.01 -1.81 -8.00
N LEU A 112 -8.02 -2.67 -8.29
CA LEU A 112 -7.62 -3.01 -9.66
C LEU A 112 -8.76 -3.66 -10.44
N CYS A 113 -9.50 -4.59 -9.83
CA CYS A 113 -10.66 -5.22 -10.45
C CYS A 113 -11.76 -4.19 -10.77
N ARG A 114 -12.05 -3.26 -9.86
CA ARG A 114 -13.02 -2.16 -10.08
C ARG A 114 -12.61 -1.26 -11.23
N MET A 115 -11.34 -0.83 -11.27
CA MET A 115 -10.80 -0.01 -12.37
C MET A 115 -10.82 -0.75 -13.70
N SER A 116 -10.45 -2.03 -13.69
CA SER A 116 -10.46 -2.90 -14.87
C SER A 116 -11.88 -3.09 -15.41
N ALA A 117 -12.84 -3.43 -14.54
CA ALA A 117 -14.25 -3.58 -14.91
C ALA A 117 -14.81 -2.28 -15.51
N PHE A 118 -14.51 -1.13 -14.90
CA PHE A 118 -14.87 0.17 -15.46
C PHE A 118 -14.30 0.36 -16.87
N ARG A 119 -13.02 0.05 -17.08
CA ARG A 119 -12.37 0.22 -18.39
C ARG A 119 -12.94 -0.73 -19.45
N VAL A 120 -13.31 -1.96 -19.06
CA VAL A 120 -13.94 -2.93 -19.95
C VAL A 120 -15.32 -2.45 -20.40
N ILE A 121 -16.16 -1.98 -19.47
CA ILE A 121 -17.51 -1.49 -19.79
C ILE A 121 -17.46 -0.20 -20.63
N LYS A 122 -16.55 0.72 -20.29
CA LYS A 122 -16.37 1.97 -21.03
C LYS A 122 -15.88 1.75 -22.46
N GLY A 123 -15.03 0.75 -22.68
CA GLY A 123 -14.37 0.53 -23.97
C GLY A 123 -13.12 1.42 -24.16
N ARG A 124 -12.62 1.45 -25.40
CA ARG A 124 -11.29 1.99 -25.73
C ARG A 124 -11.26 3.49 -26.03
N ILE A 125 -12.40 4.07 -26.40
CA ILE A 125 -12.50 5.48 -26.80
C ILE A 125 -12.44 6.38 -25.55
N CYS A 126 -11.71 7.50 -25.65
CA CYS A 126 -11.61 8.50 -24.59
C CYS A 126 -11.84 9.90 -25.19
N TYR A 127 -12.74 10.68 -24.60
CA TYR A 127 -12.96 12.09 -24.93
C TYR A 127 -12.38 13.00 -23.82
N SER A 128 -11.97 14.21 -24.17
CA SER A 128 -11.25 15.13 -23.27
C SER A 128 -12.09 15.69 -22.13
N ASN A 129 -13.43 15.66 -22.23
CA ASN A 129 -14.37 16.19 -21.25
C ASN A 129 -15.00 15.12 -20.33
N GLU A 130 -14.67 13.84 -20.53
CA GLU A 130 -15.34 12.72 -19.84
C GLU A 130 -15.05 12.66 -18.34
N THR A 131 -13.96 13.26 -17.89
CA THR A 131 -13.57 13.28 -16.48
C THR A 131 -14.53 14.10 -15.62
N ASN A 132 -15.34 14.96 -16.25
CA ASN A 132 -16.38 15.76 -15.61
C ASN A 132 -17.74 15.04 -15.52
N VAL A 133 -17.92 13.94 -16.25
CA VAL A 133 -19.17 13.18 -16.30
C VAL A 133 -19.01 11.93 -15.46
N ILE A 134 -19.77 11.86 -14.36
CA ILE A 134 -19.73 10.74 -13.43
C ILE A 134 -20.41 9.54 -14.10
N PRO A 135 -19.75 8.38 -14.24
CA PRO A 135 -20.46 7.14 -14.50
C PRO A 135 -21.20 6.77 -13.21
N VAL A 136 -22.52 7.02 -13.19
CA VAL A 136 -23.40 6.50 -12.14
C VAL A 136 -23.67 5.05 -12.52
N TYR A 137 -23.02 4.11 -11.82
CA TYR A 137 -23.36 2.69 -11.84
C TYR A 137 -23.86 2.31 -10.44
#